data_AF-A0A8B4TTQ6-F1
#
_entry.id   AF-A0A8B4TTQ6-F1
#
_cell.length_a   1.000
_cell.length_b   1.000
_cell.length_c   1.000
_cell.angle_alpha   90.00
_cell.angle_beta   90.00
_cell.angle_gamma   90.00
#
_symmetry.space_group_name_H-M   'P 1'
#
loop_
_entity.id
_entity.type
_entity.pdbx_description
1 polymer ?
#
loop_
_entity_poly.entity_id
_entity_poly.type
_entity_poly.pdbx_seq_one_letter_code
_entity_poly.pdbx_strand_id
1 'polypeptide(L)'
;MDDEKLHTYLKAIGMGCFVTYYSKFANTTISRADLIELLHTQEGYTEKSCGSRTSKARAIISAGASEEALRLIIASNRVNDDLRDEARKLLMKIFP
;
A
#
# COMPACT_ATOMS: atom_id res chain seq x y z
N MET A 1 9.09 -11.43 -5.59
CA MET A 1 9.35 -9.97 -5.40
C MET A 1 10.75 -9.88 -4.85
N ASP A 2 11.61 -9.06 -5.43
CA ASP A 2 12.91 -8.74 -4.85
C ASP A 2 12.86 -7.37 -4.16
N ASP A 3 13.89 -7.04 -3.37
CA ASP A 3 13.93 -5.84 -2.55
C ASP A 3 13.87 -4.56 -3.40
N GLU A 4 14.64 -4.51 -4.50
CA GLU A 4 14.68 -3.34 -5.39
C GLU A 4 13.29 -3.04 -5.99
N LYS A 5 12.59 -4.09 -6.42
CA LYS A 5 11.24 -4.00 -6.95
C LYS A 5 10.23 -3.62 -5.87
N LEU A 6 10.36 -4.15 -4.65
CA LEU A 6 9.53 -3.77 -3.52
C LEU A 6 9.66 -2.27 -3.20
N HIS A 7 10.90 -1.77 -3.09
CA HIS A 7 11.17 -0.35 -2.88
C HIS A 7 10.61 0.52 -4.01
N THR A 8 10.80 0.10 -5.27
CA THR A 8 10.26 0.78 -6.44
C THR A 8 8.74 0.84 -6.40
N TYR A 9 8.09 -0.26 -6.00
CA TYR A 9 6.64 -0.32 -5.92
C TYR A 9 6.10 0.56 -4.80
N LEU A 10 6.69 0.49 -3.60
CA LEU A 10 6.31 1.35 -2.47
C LEU A 10 6.46 2.84 -2.82
N LYS A 11 7.54 3.22 -3.51
CA LYS A 11 7.73 4.60 -3.97
C LYS A 11 6.65 5.02 -4.97
N ALA A 12 6.31 4.16 -5.92
CA ALA A 12 5.28 4.43 -6.92
C ALA A 12 3.85 4.46 -6.35
N ILE A 13 3.59 3.68 -5.29
CA ILE A 13 2.31 3.69 -4.59
C ILE A 13 2.17 4.93 -3.70
N GLY A 14 3.27 5.27 -3.02
CA GLY A 14 3.26 6.16 -1.86
C GLY A 14 3.04 5.35 -0.58
N MET A 15 3.95 5.49 0.39
CA MET A 15 3.91 4.74 1.65
C MET A 15 2.61 4.98 2.42
N GLY A 16 2.15 6.23 2.48
CA GLY A 16 0.86 6.60 3.08
C GLY A 16 -0.30 5.88 2.42
N CYS A 17 -0.42 5.99 1.09
CA CYS A 17 -1.47 5.32 0.33
C CYS A 17 -1.48 3.79 0.56
N PHE A 18 -0.30 3.15 0.62
CA PHE A 18 -0.21 1.72 0.89
C PHE A 18 -0.78 1.34 2.26
N VAL A 19 -0.42 2.07 3.32
CA VAL A 19 -0.90 1.82 4.70
C VAL A 19 -2.40 2.12 4.81
N THR A 20 -2.81 3.34 4.43
CA THR A 20 -4.19 3.82 4.57
C THR A 20 -5.19 2.91 3.87
N TYR A 21 -4.85 2.42 2.67
CA TYR A 21 -5.76 1.61 1.85
C TYR A 21 -5.41 0.12 1.83
N TYR A 22 -4.49 -0.35 2.69
CA TYR A 22 -4.02 -1.74 2.69
C TYR A 22 -5.18 -2.75 2.70
N SER A 23 -6.13 -2.56 3.63
CA SER A 23 -7.28 -3.47 3.79
C SER A 23 -8.15 -3.56 2.53
N LYS A 24 -8.26 -2.46 1.76
CA LYS A 24 -8.98 -2.41 0.50
C LYS A 24 -8.20 -3.09 -0.62
N PHE A 25 -6.89 -2.88 -0.68
CA PHE A 25 -6.02 -3.57 -1.64
C PHE A 25 -5.99 -5.08 -1.41
N ALA A 26 -5.93 -5.51 -0.15
CA ALA A 26 -5.90 -6.92 0.26
C ALA A 26 -7.24 -7.63 0.06
N ASN A 27 -8.35 -6.89 0.00
CA ASN A 27 -9.66 -7.48 -0.22
C ASN A 27 -9.86 -7.82 -1.71
N THR A 28 -9.89 -9.12 -2.01
CA THR A 28 -10.08 -9.67 -3.37
C THR A 28 -11.52 -9.53 -3.87
N THR A 29 -12.49 -9.29 -2.99
CA THR A 29 -13.90 -9.09 -3.39
C THR A 29 -14.15 -7.70 -3.97
N ILE A 30 -13.25 -6.73 -3.72
CA ILE A 30 -13.34 -5.38 -4.29
C ILE A 30 -12.74 -5.45 -5.70
N SER A 31 -13.44 -4.94 -6.70
CA SER A 31 -12.89 -4.96 -8.07
C SER A 31 -11.74 -3.97 -8.21
N ARG A 32 -10.91 -4.14 -9.25
CA ARG A 32 -9.87 -3.15 -9.57
C ARG A 32 -10.49 -1.81 -9.97
N ALA A 33 -11.65 -1.81 -10.62
CA ALA A 33 -12.34 -0.61 -11.03
C ALA A 33 -12.82 0.19 -9.81
N ASP A 34 -13.44 -0.47 -8.83
CA ASP A 34 -13.91 0.16 -7.60
C ASP A 34 -12.76 0.76 -6.78
N LEU A 35 -11.59 0.10 -6.76
CA LEU A 35 -10.40 0.66 -6.10
C LEU A 35 -9.86 1.89 -6.83
N ILE A 36 -9.94 1.91 -8.16
CA ILE A 36 -9.52 3.07 -8.96
C ILE A 36 -10.45 4.24 -8.70
N GLU A 37 -11.75 4.00 -8.73
CA GLU A 37 -12.78 5.00 -8.43
C GLU A 37 -12.62 5.52 -7.00
N LEU A 38 -12.49 4.63 -6.01
CA LEU A 38 -12.28 5.01 -4.62
C LEU A 38 -11.05 5.91 -4.45
N LEU A 39 -9.89 5.54 -5.01
CA LEU A 39 -8.69 6.38 -4.93
C LEU A 39 -8.86 7.70 -5.69
N HIS A 40 -9.54 7.69 -6.84
CA HIS A 40 -9.81 8.91 -7.61
C HIS A 40 -10.68 9.89 -6.81
N THR A 41 -11.76 9.39 -6.19
CA THR A 41 -12.69 10.19 -5.40
C THR A 41 -12.09 10.70 -4.11
N GLN A 42 -11.35 9.87 -3.37
CA GLN A 42 -10.81 10.25 -2.06
C GLN A 42 -9.55 11.13 -2.15
N GLU A 43 -8.70 10.88 -3.15
CA GLU A 43 -7.37 11.52 -3.23
C GLU A 43 -7.23 12.50 -4.40
N GLY A 44 -8.18 12.50 -5.35
CA GLY A 44 -8.11 13.34 -6.56
C GLY A 44 -7.04 12.92 -7.58
N TYR A 45 -6.42 11.75 -7.43
CA TYR A 45 -5.42 11.24 -8.37
C TYR A 45 -6.02 10.92 -9.73
N THR A 46 -5.24 11.02 -10.82
CA THR A 46 -5.73 10.58 -12.14
C THR A 46 -5.98 9.06 -12.16
N GLU A 47 -6.96 8.59 -12.96
CA GLU A 47 -7.29 7.17 -13.07
C GLU A 47 -6.07 6.29 -13.39
N LYS A 48 -5.19 6.76 -14.29
CA LYS A 48 -3.93 6.09 -14.61
C LYS A 48 -3.05 5.91 -13.37
N SER A 49 -2.97 6.95 -12.54
CA SER A 49 -2.21 6.95 -11.29
C SER A 49 -2.83 5.99 -10.28
N CYS A 50 -4.16 6.02 -10.11
CA CYS A 50 -4.89 5.07 -9.27
C CYS A 50 -4.66 3.62 -9.72
N GLY A 51 -4.77 3.35 -11.03
CA GLY A 51 -4.55 2.03 -11.59
C GLY A 51 -3.13 1.51 -11.35
N SER A 52 -2.12 2.39 -11.45
CA SER A 52 -0.73 2.06 -11.11
C SER A 52 -0.56 1.70 -9.63
N ARG A 53 -1.16 2.47 -8.71
CA ARG A 53 -1.11 2.21 -7.25
C ARG A 53 -1.79 0.89 -6.92
N THR A 54 -3.02 0.69 -7.38
CA THR A 54 -3.81 -0.52 -7.15
C THR A 54 -3.09 -1.76 -7.64
N SER A 55 -2.59 -1.75 -8.89
CA SER A 55 -1.90 -2.92 -9.45
C SER A 55 -0.61 -3.26 -8.69
N LYS A 56 0.19 -2.25 -8.30
CA LYS A 56 1.44 -2.49 -7.56
C LYS A 56 1.19 -2.90 -6.11
N ALA A 57 0.22 -2.30 -5.43
CA ALA A 57 -0.14 -2.66 -4.06
C ALA A 57 -0.61 -4.11 -3.99
N ARG A 58 -1.49 -4.52 -4.91
CA ARG A 58 -1.92 -5.92 -5.03
C ARG A 58 -0.77 -6.85 -5.37
N ALA A 59 0.18 -6.43 -6.21
CA ALA A 59 1.36 -7.25 -6.52
C ALA A 59 2.28 -7.48 -5.31
N ILE A 60 2.45 -6.48 -4.42
CA ILE A 60 3.15 -6.65 -3.14
C ILE A 60 2.43 -7.70 -2.28
N ILE A 61 1.12 -7.53 -2.11
CA ILE A 61 0.30 -8.39 -1.25
C ILE A 61 0.28 -9.83 -1.79
N SER A 62 0.04 -10.03 -3.09
CA SER A 62 0.00 -11.35 -3.71
C SER A 62 1.34 -12.06 -3.69
N ALA A 63 2.45 -11.32 -3.61
CA ALA A 63 3.79 -11.88 -3.50
C ALA A 63 4.18 -12.24 -2.05
N GLY A 64 3.29 -12.06 -1.06
CA GLY A 64 3.59 -12.29 0.35
C GLY A 64 4.55 -11.26 0.96
N ALA A 65 4.80 -10.14 0.27
CA ALA A 65 5.80 -9.14 0.67
C ALA A 65 5.24 -8.03 1.58
N SER A 66 4.03 -8.19 2.11
CA SER A 66 3.36 -7.17 2.94
C SER A 66 4.09 -6.89 4.25
N GLU A 67 4.59 -7.92 4.93
CA GLU A 67 5.32 -7.75 6.20
C GLU A 67 6.56 -6.88 5.98
N GLU A 68 7.39 -7.24 5.00
CA GLU A 68 8.60 -6.50 4.67
C GLU A 68 8.27 -5.07 4.23
N ALA A 69 7.22 -4.90 3.42
CA ALA A 69 6.75 -3.57 3.02
C ALA A 69 6.42 -2.67 4.23
N LEU A 70 5.72 -3.22 5.23
CA LEU A 70 5.37 -2.50 6.44
C LEU A 70 6.60 -2.19 7.30
N ARG A 71 7.54 -3.14 7.44
CA ARG A 71 8.81 -2.92 8.16
C ARG A 71 9.63 -1.79 7.53
N LEU A 72 9.71 -1.76 6.20
CA LEU A 72 10.38 -0.68 5.46
C LEU A 72 9.72 0.69 5.68
N ILE A 73 8.38 0.73 5.71
CA ILE A 73 7.64 1.96 6.01
C ILE A 73 7.90 2.41 7.45
N ILE A 74 7.89 1.48 8.40
CA ILE A 74 8.13 1.77 9.82
C ILE A 74 9.53 2.35 10.04
N ALA A 75 10.54 1.80 9.36
CA ALA A 75 11.92 2.26 9.43
C ALA A 75 12.19 3.55 8.63
N SER A 76 11.23 4.04 7.83
CA SER A 76 11.44 5.20 6.97
C SER A 76 11.46 6.51 7.75
N ASN A 77 12.44 7.36 7.44
CA ASN A 77 12.50 8.76 7.90
C ASN A 77 11.66 9.71 7.02
N ARG A 78 10.99 9.19 5.98
CA ARG A 78 10.16 9.99 5.05
C ARG A 78 8.67 9.99 5.40
N VAL A 79 8.29 9.32 6.49
CA VAL A 79 6.92 9.26 7.00
C VAL A 79 6.86 9.92 8.38
N ASN A 80 5.71 10.53 8.70
CA ASN A 80 5.46 11.08 10.03
C ASN A 80 5.18 9.97 11.05
N ASP A 81 5.14 10.35 12.32
CA ASP A 81 4.97 9.41 13.43
C ASP A 81 3.60 8.73 13.42
N ASP A 82 2.53 9.47 13.08
CA ASP A 82 1.17 8.93 12.97
C ASP A 82 1.10 7.78 11.96
N LEU A 83 1.62 7.99 10.74
CA LEU A 83 1.62 6.96 9.70
C LEU A 83 2.51 5.77 10.08
N ARG A 84 3.61 6.02 10.79
CA ARG A 84 4.49 4.97 11.31
C ARG A 84 3.75 4.09 12.32
N ASP A 85 2.96 4.70 13.20
CA ASP A 85 2.16 3.98 14.19
C ASP A 85 1.00 3.22 13.56
N GLU A 86 0.36 3.76 12.53
CA GLU A 86 -0.63 3.04 11.73
C GLU A 86 -0.01 1.79 11.07
N ALA A 87 1.19 1.93 10.49
CA ALA A 87 1.90 0.80 9.90
C ALA A 87 2.25 -0.28 10.93
N ARG A 88 2.66 0.10 12.16
CA ARG A 88 2.90 -0.85 13.26
C ARG A 88 1.63 -1.59 13.68
N LYS A 89 0.53 -0.86 13.89
CA LYS A 89 -0.79 -1.45 14.24
C LYS A 89 -1.25 -2.42 13.16
N LEU A 90 -1.07 -2.04 11.89
CA LEU A 90 -1.41 -2.87 10.75
C LEU A 90 -0.56 -4.15 10.70
N LEU A 91 0.75 -4.04 10.94
CA LEU A 91 1.67 -5.17 10.99
C LEU A 91 1.23 -6.18 12.07
N MET A 92 1.00 -5.71 13.30
CA MET A 92 0.55 -6.57 14.42
C MET A 92 -0.81 -7.22 14.15
N LYS A 93 -1.69 -6.57 13.39
CA LYS A 93 -3.01 -7.11 13.05
C LYS A 93 -2.93 -8.24 12.01
N ILE A 94 -2.02 -8.15 11.06
CA ILE A 94 -1.91 -9.11 9.95
C ILE A 94 -0.94 -10.25 10.29
N PHE A 95 0.10 -9.95 11.06
CA PHE A 95 1.19 -10.86 11.44
C PHE A 95 1.33 -10.85 12.97
N PRO A 96 0.42 -11.52 13.70
CA PRO A 96 0.44 -11.59 15.16
C PRO A 96 1.59 -12.45 15.71
#